data_AF-A0A9P8EGM5-F1
#
_entry.id   AF-A0A9P8EGM5-F1
#
_cell.length_a   1.000
_cell.length_b   1.000
_cell.length_c   1.000
_cell.angle_alpha   90.00
_cell.angle_beta   90.00
_cell.angle_gamma   90.00
#
_symmetry.space_group_name_H-M   'P 1'
#
loop_
_entity.id
_entity.type
_entity.pdbx_description
1 polymer ?
#
loop_
_entity_poly.entity_id
_entity_poly.type
_entity_poly.pdbx_seq_one_letter_code
_entity_poly.pdbx_strand_id
1 'polypeptide(L)'
;MSAETDPFLALDVSSDDYATTAAHDQQAGADATVAAVEAEDDSDAEREKAGAARAARTRYTEDDFLAQKASYTARIDEGSIWKQLLTFEPPFCPSQEFLAAVNAGSVDTTTSGLESQATSAEKTQLDKKHHQTIQAAVSELYFLEKYTAVKEIITWAKEHFEKDKKWDVQVRKWEDKVEARMQMV
;
A
#
# COMPACT_ATOMS: atom_id res chain seq x y z
N MET A 1 -7.86 -27.83 -40.65
CA MET A 1 -8.26 -26.42 -40.48
C MET A 1 -9.75 -26.40 -40.21
N SER A 2 -10.14 -26.04 -38.98
CA SER A 2 -11.39 -25.35 -38.62
C SER A 2 -11.31 -25.08 -37.11
N ALA A 3 -11.36 -23.81 -36.73
CA ALA A 3 -11.25 -23.35 -35.36
C ALA A 3 -12.56 -23.63 -34.59
N GLU A 4 -12.39 -24.09 -33.35
CA GLU A 4 -13.41 -24.17 -32.30
C GLU A 4 -13.99 -22.80 -31.97
N THR A 5 -15.32 -22.73 -31.81
CA THR A 5 -16.02 -21.65 -31.12
C THR A 5 -16.55 -22.20 -29.80
N ASP A 6 -15.89 -21.84 -28.70
CA ASP A 6 -16.32 -22.16 -27.34
C ASP A 6 -17.28 -21.08 -26.80
N PRO A 7 -18.44 -21.44 -26.21
CA PRO A 7 -19.45 -20.49 -25.74
C PRO A 7 -19.14 -20.00 -24.31
N PHE A 8 -18.39 -18.91 -24.20
CA PHE A 8 -18.12 -18.24 -22.92
C PHE A 8 -19.21 -17.20 -22.61
N LEU A 9 -19.96 -17.44 -21.53
CA LEU A 9 -20.65 -16.46 -20.66
C LEU A 9 -21.66 -15.49 -21.30
N ALA A 10 -22.88 -15.96 -21.51
CA ALA A 10 -24.05 -15.08 -21.52
C ALA A 10 -24.55 -14.87 -20.08
N LEU A 11 -24.11 -13.78 -19.43
CA LEU A 11 -24.74 -13.26 -18.22
C LEU A 11 -25.87 -12.33 -18.64
N ASP A 12 -27.09 -12.85 -18.59
CA ASP A 12 -28.32 -12.09 -18.81
C ASP A 12 -28.59 -11.20 -17.59
N VAL A 13 -28.18 -9.94 -17.68
CA VAL A 13 -28.46 -8.92 -16.66
C VAL A 13 -29.65 -8.11 -17.14
N SER A 14 -30.80 -8.38 -16.53
CA SER A 14 -32.05 -7.61 -16.65
C SER A 14 -31.76 -6.11 -16.57
N SER A 15 -31.90 -5.42 -17.71
CA SER A 15 -31.76 -3.96 -17.81
C SER A 15 -33.06 -3.29 -17.36
N ASP A 16 -33.18 -3.04 -16.06
CA ASP A 16 -34.05 -2.04 -15.43
C ASP A 16 -33.56 -1.97 -13.97
N ASP A 17 -33.13 -0.85 -13.38
CA ASP A 17 -33.87 0.41 -13.27
C ASP A 17 -32.92 1.51 -12.73
N TYR A 18 -31.93 1.94 -13.51
CA TYR A 18 -31.00 3.02 -13.11
C TYR A 18 -31.30 4.37 -13.77
N ALA A 19 -32.35 4.43 -14.60
CA ALA A 19 -32.69 5.63 -15.39
C ALA A 19 -33.47 6.70 -14.59
N THR A 20 -34.01 6.37 -13.42
CA THR A 20 -34.92 7.27 -12.70
C THR A 20 -34.22 8.36 -11.89
N THR A 21 -32.91 8.22 -11.59
CA THR A 21 -32.16 9.26 -10.85
C THR A 21 -31.46 10.27 -11.77
N ALA A 22 -31.20 9.94 -13.04
CA ALA A 22 -30.56 10.86 -13.99
C ALA A 22 -31.53 11.90 -14.57
N ALA A 23 -32.81 11.57 -14.69
CA ALA A 23 -33.81 12.46 -15.30
C ALA A 23 -34.08 13.74 -14.47
N HIS A 24 -33.89 13.69 -13.15
CA HIS A 24 -34.17 14.85 -12.29
C HIS A 24 -33.00 15.85 -12.21
N ASP A 25 -31.78 15.45 -12.59
CA ASP A 25 -30.61 16.33 -12.64
C ASP A 25 -30.44 16.99 -14.04
N GLN A 26 -30.94 16.33 -15.10
CA GLN A 26 -30.91 16.86 -16.47
C GLN A 26 -31.78 18.11 -16.66
N GLN A 27 -32.85 18.27 -15.87
CA GLN A 27 -33.78 19.39 -16.04
C GLN A 27 -33.25 20.72 -15.46
N ALA A 28 -32.23 20.67 -14.60
CA ALA A 28 -31.52 21.86 -14.10
C ALA A 28 -30.32 22.26 -14.98
N GLY A 29 -29.91 21.41 -15.92
CA GLY A 29 -28.71 21.62 -16.75
C GLY A 29 -28.94 21.80 -18.25
N ALA A 30 -30.19 21.68 -18.73
CA ALA A 30 -30.49 21.67 -20.16
C ALA A 30 -30.35 23.05 -20.84
N ASP A 31 -30.50 24.16 -20.10
CA ASP A 31 -30.52 25.50 -20.74
C ASP A 31 -29.12 26.10 -20.95
N ALA A 32 -28.06 25.47 -20.42
CA ALA A 32 -26.68 25.96 -20.53
C ALA A 32 -25.68 24.95 -21.13
N THR A 33 -26.13 23.74 -21.49
CA THR A 33 -25.29 22.72 -22.13
C THR A 33 -25.42 22.64 -23.64
N VAL A 34 -26.41 23.29 -24.24
CA VAL A 34 -26.57 23.33 -25.71
C VAL A 34 -25.50 24.20 -26.39
N ALA A 35 -24.85 25.11 -25.67
CA ALA A 35 -23.79 25.94 -26.23
C ALA A 35 -22.40 25.25 -26.30
N ALA A 36 -22.23 24.04 -25.75
CA ALA A 36 -20.92 23.42 -25.59
C ALA A 36 -20.72 22.09 -26.35
N VAL A 37 -21.73 21.63 -27.11
CA VAL A 37 -21.65 20.33 -27.82
C VAL A 37 -21.59 20.48 -29.34
N GLU A 38 -21.75 21.68 -29.89
CA GLU A 38 -21.41 21.96 -31.30
C GLU A 38 -20.08 22.71 -31.38
N ALA A 39 -18.98 22.02 -31.12
CA ALA A 39 -17.65 22.50 -31.45
C ALA A 39 -16.80 21.32 -31.94
N GLU A 40 -17.05 20.94 -33.18
CA GLU A 40 -16.15 20.12 -34.02
C GLU A 40 -14.91 20.94 -34.47
N ASP A 41 -14.40 21.82 -33.60
CA ASP A 41 -13.21 22.62 -33.86
C ASP A 41 -12.30 22.60 -32.64
N ASP A 42 -11.29 21.73 -32.70
CA ASP A 42 -10.25 21.48 -31.69
C ASP A 42 -9.18 22.60 -31.73
N SER A 43 -9.65 23.85 -31.86
CA SER A 43 -8.80 25.02 -32.02
C SER A 43 -8.37 25.57 -30.65
N ASP A 44 -7.12 26.02 -30.56
CA ASP A 44 -6.44 26.42 -29.31
C ASP A 44 -7.22 27.46 -28.50
N ALA A 45 -8.02 28.30 -29.18
CA ALA A 45 -8.85 29.34 -28.60
C ALA A 45 -10.03 28.81 -27.76
N GLU A 46 -10.70 27.73 -28.18
CA GLU A 46 -11.80 27.14 -27.40
C GLU A 46 -11.25 26.32 -26.22
N ARG A 47 -10.03 25.77 -26.34
CA ARG A 47 -9.31 25.14 -25.22
C ARG A 47 -8.96 26.16 -24.13
N GLU A 48 -8.45 27.33 -24.50
CA GLU A 48 -8.16 28.42 -23.55
C GLU A 48 -9.42 28.91 -22.83
N LYS A 49 -10.53 29.05 -23.55
CA LYS A 49 -11.82 29.50 -23.01
C LYS A 49 -12.44 28.47 -22.05
N ALA A 50 -12.35 27.19 -22.38
CA ALA A 50 -12.75 26.11 -21.47
C ALA A 50 -11.86 26.06 -20.21
N GLY A 51 -10.56 26.32 -20.36
CA GLY A 51 -9.62 26.48 -19.25
C GLY A 51 -9.98 27.65 -18.34
N ALA A 52 -10.27 28.82 -18.91
CA ALA A 52 -10.67 30.02 -18.18
C ALA A 52 -12.00 29.85 -17.43
N ALA A 53 -12.98 29.17 -18.04
CA ALA A 53 -14.27 28.87 -17.39
C ALA A 53 -14.10 27.88 -16.22
N ARG A 54 -13.22 26.88 -16.35
CA ARG A 54 -12.87 25.97 -15.24
C ARG A 54 -12.12 26.70 -14.12
N ALA A 55 -11.18 27.56 -14.46
CA ALA A 55 -10.45 28.36 -13.48
C ALA A 55 -11.36 29.32 -12.72
N ALA A 56 -12.36 29.93 -13.37
CA ALA A 56 -13.35 30.78 -12.71
C ALA A 56 -14.22 30.02 -11.70
N ARG A 57 -14.56 28.75 -12.00
CA ARG A 57 -15.37 27.90 -11.10
C ARG A 57 -14.57 27.30 -9.94
N THR A 58 -13.30 26.97 -10.16
CA THR A 58 -12.46 26.25 -9.17
C THR A 58 -11.45 27.15 -8.47
N ARG A 59 -11.28 28.39 -8.94
CA ARG A 59 -10.18 29.31 -8.56
C ARG A 59 -8.79 28.70 -8.72
N TYR A 60 -8.65 27.73 -9.61
CA TYR A 60 -7.43 26.99 -9.85
C TYR A 60 -7.16 26.97 -11.35
N THR A 61 -6.03 27.55 -11.75
CA THR A 61 -5.64 27.64 -13.17
C THR A 61 -4.83 26.42 -13.61
N GLU A 62 -4.65 26.27 -14.93
CA GLU A 62 -3.75 25.25 -15.47
C GLU A 62 -2.30 25.51 -15.03
N ASP A 63 -1.90 26.78 -14.89
CA ASP A 63 -0.59 27.15 -14.36
C ASP A 63 -0.43 26.72 -12.89
N ASP A 64 -1.50 26.81 -12.08
CA ASP A 64 -1.49 26.31 -10.69
C ASP A 64 -1.35 24.78 -10.66
N PHE A 65 -2.03 24.07 -11.57
CA PHE A 65 -1.89 22.61 -11.72
C PHE A 65 -0.46 22.22 -12.09
N LEU A 66 0.12 22.91 -13.07
CA LEU A 66 1.49 22.67 -13.51
C LEU A 66 2.50 23.02 -12.43
N ALA A 67 2.29 24.10 -11.67
CA ALA A 67 3.11 24.47 -10.52
C ALA A 67 3.02 23.42 -9.38
N GLN A 68 1.82 22.91 -9.10
CA GLN A 68 1.63 21.83 -8.12
C GLN A 68 2.26 20.52 -8.60
N LYS A 69 2.13 20.17 -9.88
CA LYS A 69 2.76 19.00 -10.47
C LYS A 69 4.29 19.12 -10.46
N ALA A 70 4.83 20.29 -10.74
CA ALA A 70 6.26 20.57 -10.72
C ALA A 70 6.84 20.55 -9.29
N SER A 71 6.07 20.96 -8.29
CA SER A 71 6.46 20.89 -6.88
C SER A 71 6.15 19.53 -6.22
N TYR A 72 5.33 18.71 -6.86
CA TYR A 72 5.00 17.38 -6.36
C TYR A 72 6.20 16.44 -6.45
N THR A 73 6.75 16.09 -5.30
CA THR A 73 7.69 14.98 -5.17
C THR A 73 6.98 13.83 -4.48
N ALA A 74 6.80 12.71 -5.18
CA ALA A 74 6.34 11.49 -4.56
C ALA A 74 7.38 11.07 -3.51
N ARG A 75 6.98 10.98 -2.24
CA ARG A 75 7.81 10.33 -1.21
C ARG A 75 7.74 8.83 -1.45
N ILE A 76 8.56 8.36 -2.38
CA ILE A 76 8.82 6.92 -2.51
C ILE A 76 9.77 6.59 -1.37
N ASP A 77 9.23 6.00 -0.30
CA ASP A 77 10.07 5.37 0.70
C ASP A 77 10.68 4.12 0.03
N GLU A 78 11.93 4.23 -0.42
CA GLU A 78 12.70 3.11 -0.99
C GLU A 78 13.21 2.16 0.12
N GLY A 79 12.88 2.44 1.39
CA GLY A 79 13.21 1.59 2.52
C GLY A 79 12.22 0.44 2.69
N SER A 80 12.73 -0.79 2.76
CA SER A 80 11.92 -1.92 3.24
C SER A 80 11.58 -1.75 4.71
N ILE A 81 10.34 -2.05 5.10
CA ILE A 81 9.76 -1.72 6.41
C ILE A 81 10.51 -2.44 7.54
N TRP A 82 11.07 -3.63 7.27
CA TRP A 82 11.87 -4.37 8.25
C TRP A 82 13.08 -3.59 8.76
N LYS A 83 13.61 -2.62 7.99
CA LYS A 83 14.73 -1.77 8.45
C LYS A 83 14.35 -0.92 9.66
N GLN A 84 13.08 -0.58 9.82
CA GLN A 84 12.59 0.14 11.01
C GLN A 84 12.70 -0.72 12.29
N LEU A 85 12.76 -2.04 12.16
CA LEU A 85 12.92 -2.95 13.31
C LEU A 85 14.34 -2.90 13.88
N LEU A 86 15.32 -2.41 13.12
CA LEU A 86 16.71 -2.24 13.59
C LEU A 86 16.83 -1.19 14.70
N THR A 87 15.90 -0.23 14.76
CA THR A 87 15.88 0.83 15.77
C THR A 87 15.01 0.50 16.98
N PHE A 88 14.49 -0.74 17.07
CA PHE A 88 13.64 -1.15 18.18
C PHE A 88 14.48 -1.38 19.44
N GLU A 89 13.81 -1.39 20.59
CA GLU A 89 14.39 -1.82 21.85
C GLU A 89 13.59 -3.02 22.38
N PRO A 90 14.16 -4.24 22.35
CA PRO A 90 15.48 -4.59 21.81
C PRO A 90 15.51 -4.57 20.27
N PRO A 91 16.69 -4.34 19.65
CA PRO A 91 16.81 -4.22 18.20
C PRO A 91 16.63 -5.57 17.50
N PHE A 92 16.10 -5.54 16.28
CA PHE A 92 16.14 -6.70 15.39
C PHE A 92 17.55 -6.84 14.80
N CYS A 93 18.16 -8.00 15.00
CA CYS A 93 19.48 -8.33 14.45
C CYS A 93 19.30 -9.38 13.33
N PRO A 94 19.18 -8.97 12.06
CA PRO A 94 18.94 -9.90 10.96
C PRO A 94 20.15 -10.81 10.72
N SER A 95 19.88 -12.09 10.45
CA SER A 95 20.87 -13.08 10.06
C SER A 95 21.44 -12.80 8.66
N GLN A 96 22.58 -13.41 8.33
CA GLN A 96 23.12 -13.34 6.97
C GLN A 96 22.15 -13.94 5.94
N GLU A 97 21.43 -15.00 6.32
CA GLU A 97 20.41 -15.64 5.48
C GLU A 97 19.22 -14.70 5.23
N PHE A 98 18.79 -13.97 6.26
CA PHE A 98 17.77 -12.93 6.13
C PHE A 98 18.19 -11.87 5.11
N LEU A 99 19.39 -11.31 5.26
CA LEU A 99 19.90 -10.26 4.38
C LEU A 99 20.02 -10.73 2.93
N ALA A 100 20.49 -11.97 2.72
CA ALA A 100 20.51 -12.59 1.41
C ALA A 100 19.09 -12.75 0.83
N ALA A 101 18.12 -13.19 1.64
CA ALA A 101 16.74 -13.39 1.19
C ALA A 101 16.07 -12.08 0.73
N VAL A 102 16.35 -10.97 1.42
CA VAL A 102 15.79 -9.65 1.09
C VAL A 102 16.68 -8.82 0.14
N ASN A 103 17.74 -9.40 -0.41
CA ASN A 103 18.72 -8.73 -1.28
C ASN A 103 19.29 -7.45 -0.64
N ALA A 104 19.47 -7.44 0.68
CA ALA A 104 20.08 -6.32 1.38
C ALA A 104 21.59 -6.53 1.53
N GLY A 105 22.34 -5.43 1.42
CA GLY A 105 23.76 -5.42 1.81
C GLY A 105 23.92 -5.57 3.33
N SER A 106 25.18 -5.53 3.77
CA SER A 106 25.48 -5.45 5.21
C SER A 106 24.78 -4.23 5.82
N VAL A 107 24.01 -4.47 6.88
CA VAL A 107 23.38 -3.42 7.68
C VAL A 107 24.21 -3.25 8.95
N ASP A 108 24.78 -2.05 9.11
CA ASP A 108 25.47 -1.68 10.33
C ASP A 108 24.49 -1.72 11.50
N THR A 109 24.62 -2.73 12.34
CA THR A 109 23.87 -2.88 13.61
C THR A 109 24.54 -2.12 14.74
N THR A 110 25.48 -1.19 14.43
CA THR A 110 26.15 -0.35 15.43
C THR A 110 25.19 0.68 16.00
N THR A 111 24.34 0.24 16.93
CA THR A 111 23.95 1.06 18.05
C THR A 111 25.20 1.41 18.84
N SER A 112 25.59 2.68 18.76
CA SER A 112 26.59 3.30 19.63
C SER A 112 26.22 3.06 21.09
N GLY A 113 26.97 2.16 21.75
CA GLY A 113 27.14 2.11 23.19
C GLY A 113 25.97 1.55 24.02
N LEU A 114 25.98 0.24 24.27
CA LEU A 114 25.97 -0.25 25.64
C LEU A 114 26.45 -1.70 25.68
N GLU A 115 27.37 -1.97 26.60
CA GLU A 115 27.94 -3.27 26.87
C GLU A 115 26.86 -4.31 27.19
N SER A 116 27.08 -5.54 26.72
CA SER A 116 26.31 -6.71 27.12
C SER A 116 26.24 -6.80 28.65
N GLN A 117 25.08 -6.46 29.20
CA GLN A 117 24.69 -6.92 30.52
C GLN A 117 23.50 -7.86 30.36
N ALA A 118 23.82 -9.14 30.22
CA ALA A 118 22.87 -10.22 30.41
C ALA A 118 22.42 -10.23 31.87
N THR A 119 21.41 -9.45 32.20
CA THR A 119 20.72 -9.47 33.49
C THR A 119 19.22 -9.50 33.24
N SER A 120 18.62 -10.68 33.43
CA SER A 120 17.18 -10.96 33.50
C SER A 120 16.30 -10.20 32.48
N ALA A 121 16.11 -10.81 31.30
CA ALA A 121 15.26 -10.30 30.24
C ALA A 121 13.79 -10.22 30.66
N GLU A 122 13.40 -9.14 31.31
CA GLU A 122 12.01 -8.69 31.29
C GLU A 122 11.68 -8.35 29.84
N LYS A 123 10.70 -9.06 29.28
CA LYS A 123 10.26 -8.83 27.91
C LYS A 123 9.71 -7.42 27.81
N THR A 124 9.99 -6.73 26.71
CA THR A 124 9.45 -5.39 26.51
C THR A 124 7.95 -5.48 26.26
N GLN A 125 7.18 -4.58 26.86
CA GLN A 125 5.77 -4.46 26.55
C GLN A 125 5.61 -4.05 25.08
N LEU A 126 4.77 -4.79 24.35
CA LEU A 126 4.52 -4.49 22.94
C LEU A 126 3.59 -3.28 22.82
N ASP A 127 4.16 -2.12 22.49
CA ASP A 127 3.37 -0.93 22.20
C ASP A 127 2.63 -1.04 20.85
N LYS A 128 1.70 -0.11 20.60
CA LYS A 128 0.91 -0.09 19.36
C LYS A 128 1.79 0.13 18.12
N LYS A 129 2.86 0.91 18.23
CA LYS A 129 3.75 1.26 17.12
C LYS A 129 4.58 0.04 16.72
N HIS A 130 5.20 -0.63 17.68
CA HIS A 130 5.91 -1.90 17.55
C HIS A 130 5.03 -2.93 16.87
N HIS A 131 3.79 -3.12 17.36
CA HIS A 131 2.85 -4.05 16.74
C HIS A 131 2.60 -3.73 15.26
N GLN A 132 2.32 -2.45 14.93
CA GLN A 132 2.04 -2.01 13.56
C GLN A 132 3.24 -2.18 12.64
N THR A 133 4.44 -1.81 13.08
CA THR A 133 5.66 -1.96 12.27
C THR A 133 6.00 -3.42 12.04
N ILE A 134 5.90 -4.27 13.08
CA ILE A 134 6.14 -5.72 12.91
C ILE A 134 5.12 -6.33 11.96
N GLN A 135 3.84 -5.99 12.12
CA GLN A 135 2.79 -6.44 11.21
C GLN A 135 3.06 -6.01 9.76
N ALA A 136 3.47 -4.75 9.56
CA ALA A 136 3.75 -4.21 8.25
C ALA A 136 4.95 -4.92 7.60
N ALA A 137 6.05 -5.11 8.34
CA ALA A 137 7.24 -5.85 7.87
C ALA A 137 6.92 -7.33 7.55
N VAL A 138 6.20 -8.02 8.43
CA VAL A 138 5.75 -9.41 8.19
C VAL A 138 4.87 -9.50 6.95
N SER A 139 3.95 -8.54 6.77
CA SER A 139 3.05 -8.54 5.62
C SER A 139 3.80 -8.26 4.32
N GLU A 140 4.67 -7.25 4.29
CA GLU A 140 5.54 -6.93 3.15
C GLU A 140 6.34 -8.16 2.70
N LEU A 141 7.09 -8.77 3.62
CA LEU A 141 7.92 -9.93 3.30
C LEU A 141 7.11 -11.17 2.93
N TYR A 142 5.91 -11.33 3.50
CA TYR A 142 4.99 -12.40 3.10
C TYR A 142 4.50 -12.22 1.65
N PHE A 143 4.16 -10.99 1.24
CA PHE A 143 3.76 -10.69 -0.15
C PHE A 143 4.93 -10.86 -1.13
N LEU A 144 6.17 -10.61 -0.69
CA LEU A 144 7.38 -10.86 -1.48
C LEU A 144 7.84 -12.32 -1.46
N GLU A 145 7.03 -13.22 -0.88
CA GLU A 145 7.30 -14.66 -0.77
C GLU A 145 8.62 -14.98 -0.03
N LYS A 146 9.09 -14.07 0.82
CA LYS A 146 10.30 -14.22 1.65
C LYS A 146 9.96 -14.90 2.98
N TYR A 147 9.38 -16.10 2.90
CA TYR A 147 8.81 -16.81 4.06
C TYR A 147 9.83 -17.14 5.16
N THR A 148 11.08 -17.42 4.80
CA THR A 148 12.18 -17.62 5.76
C THR A 148 12.47 -16.34 6.55
N ALA A 149 12.54 -15.20 5.87
CA ALA A 149 12.74 -13.89 6.48
C ALA A 149 11.55 -13.50 7.39
N VAL A 150 10.32 -13.81 6.98
CA VAL A 150 9.13 -13.63 7.83
C VAL A 150 9.25 -14.42 9.14
N LYS A 151 9.68 -15.69 9.06
CA LYS A 151 9.83 -16.56 10.23
C LYS A 151 10.87 -16.03 11.23
N GLU A 152 11.94 -15.41 10.72
CA GLU A 152 12.97 -14.81 11.57
C GLU A 152 12.42 -13.62 12.38
N ILE A 153 11.68 -12.71 11.73
CA ILE A 153 11.03 -11.58 12.42
C ILE A 153 10.03 -12.09 13.47
N ILE A 154 9.24 -13.13 13.15
CA ILE A 154 8.29 -13.71 14.10
C ILE A 154 9.01 -14.31 15.31
N THR A 155 10.10 -15.05 15.08
CA THR A 155 10.90 -15.66 16.16
C THR A 155 11.46 -14.59 17.09
N TRP A 156 12.12 -13.58 16.54
CA TRP A 156 12.63 -12.44 17.29
C TRP A 156 11.53 -11.75 18.10
N ALA A 157 10.38 -11.46 17.48
CA ALA A 157 9.31 -10.75 18.16
C ALA A 157 8.71 -11.56 19.33
N LYS A 158 8.68 -12.90 19.23
CA LYS A 158 8.23 -13.79 20.32
C LYS A 158 9.20 -13.84 21.50
N GLU A 159 10.50 -13.76 21.21
CA GLU A 159 11.55 -13.81 22.22
C GLU A 159 11.56 -12.53 23.05
N HIS A 160 11.40 -11.38 22.39
CA HIS A 160 11.66 -10.08 22.98
C HIS A 160 10.44 -9.33 23.51
N PHE A 161 9.23 -9.59 22.99
CA PHE A 161 8.03 -8.88 23.43
C PHE A 161 7.11 -9.73 24.31
N GLU A 162 6.44 -9.07 25.25
CA GLU A 162 5.46 -9.70 26.13
C GLU A 162 4.28 -10.28 25.34
N LYS A 163 3.73 -11.37 25.88
CA LYS A 163 2.60 -12.07 25.28
C LYS A 163 1.29 -11.47 25.79
N ASP A 164 0.56 -10.78 24.93
CA ASP A 164 -0.87 -10.54 25.10
C ASP A 164 -1.66 -11.58 24.28
N LYS A 165 -2.89 -11.89 24.70
CA LYS A 165 -3.80 -12.81 24.00
C LYS A 165 -4.00 -12.43 22.54
N LYS A 166 -4.12 -11.13 22.24
CA LYS A 166 -4.29 -10.65 20.85
C LYS A 166 -3.02 -10.85 20.03
N TRP A 167 -1.87 -10.56 20.63
CA TRP A 167 -0.56 -10.76 20.00
C TRP A 167 -0.31 -12.23 19.70
N ASP A 168 -0.53 -13.12 20.67
CA ASP A 168 -0.34 -14.56 20.51
C ASP A 168 -1.22 -15.15 19.39
N VAL A 169 -2.49 -14.73 19.30
CA VAL A 169 -3.39 -15.17 18.22
C VAL A 169 -2.89 -14.68 16.85
N GLN A 170 -2.44 -13.43 16.78
CA GLN A 170 -1.93 -12.85 15.53
C GLN A 170 -0.64 -13.53 15.08
N VAL A 171 0.29 -13.76 16.00
CA VAL A 171 1.57 -14.45 15.73
C VAL A 171 1.32 -15.87 15.24
N ARG A 172 0.46 -16.65 15.91
CA ARG A 172 0.09 -18.00 15.43
C ARG A 172 -0.48 -17.98 14.04
N LYS A 173 -1.38 -17.03 13.74
CA LYS A 173 -1.94 -16.89 12.39
C LYS A 173 -0.88 -16.60 11.33
N TRP A 174 0.17 -15.86 11.67
CA TRP A 174 1.30 -15.66 10.76
C TRP A 174 2.12 -16.92 10.60
N GLU A 175 2.43 -17.63 11.69
CA GLU A 175 3.14 -18.91 11.67
C GLU A 175 2.43 -19.94 10.78
N ASP A 176 1.13 -20.17 11.01
CA ASP A 176 0.33 -21.14 10.25
C ASP A 176 0.34 -20.82 8.74
N LYS A 177 0.23 -19.53 8.39
CA LYS A 177 0.25 -19.08 6.99
C LYS A 177 1.61 -19.29 6.34
N VAL A 178 2.68 -18.94 7.05
CA VAL A 178 4.06 -19.06 6.55
C VAL A 178 4.42 -20.53 6.40
N GLU A 179 4.10 -21.36 7.39
CA GLU A 179 4.36 -22.80 7.35
C GLU A 179 3.59 -23.48 6.20
N ALA A 180 2.30 -23.16 6.03
CA ALA A 180 1.52 -23.67 4.91
C ALA A 180 2.13 -23.29 3.55
N ARG A 181 2.68 -22.08 3.42
CA ARG A 181 3.35 -21.64 2.18
C ARG A 181 4.69 -22.32 1.97
N MET A 182 5.50 -22.48 3.02
CA MET A 182 6.80 -23.15 2.93
C MET A 182 6.68 -24.64 2.62
N GLN A 183 5.58 -25.30 2.97
CA GLN A 183 5.32 -26.70 2.60
C GLN A 183 4.87 -26.88 1.14
N MET A 184 4.45 -25.80 0.47
CA MET A 184 4.02 -25.81 -0.93
C MET A 184 5.15 -25.50 -1.92
N VAL A 185 6.32 -25.05 -1.43
CA VAL A 185 7.52 -24.73 -2.21
C VAL A 185 8.47 -25.92 -2.20
#